data_AF-A0A4R8IGD0-F1
#
_entry.id   AF-A0A4R8IGD0-F1
#
_cell.length_a   1.000
_cell.length_b   1.000
_cell.length_c   1.000
_cell.angle_alpha   90.00
_cell.angle_beta   90.00
_cell.angle_gamma   90.00
#
_symmetry.space_group_name_H-M   'P 1'
#
loop_
_entity.id
_entity.type
_entity.pdbx_description
1 polymer ?
#
loop_
_entity_poly.entity_id
_entity_poly.type
_entity_poly.pdbx_seq_one_letter_code
_entity_poly.pdbx_strand_id
1 'polypeptide(L)'
;MLSVFYENTANHNLEFSVKWNPFFKFFGILINKLFSNRINQLNIPTKNIDDSESLKSEIINLIDPKTNEIKYTFWFRSIESSGQVIYSGVYGICNLPSGKTCVKAVFPLPNGNATVLMNPSVGEKGELILDSSGKQFGDAGFYFLLKDSKGEYWSQFISSFRDKLIIGSENDLIFAEQTLTLWNLKVLTFNYKIKLKDII
;
A
#
# COMPACT_ATOMS: atom_id res chain seq x y z
N MET A 1 8.07 4.15 19.89
CA MET A 1 6.91 3.29 19.59
C MET A 1 6.67 3.17 18.09
N LEU A 2 6.40 4.27 17.37
CA LEU A 2 6.30 4.25 15.89
C LEU A 2 7.56 3.67 15.22
N SER A 3 8.77 4.08 15.65
CA SER A 3 10.03 3.51 15.14
C SER A 3 10.14 2.00 15.35
N VAL A 4 9.81 1.52 16.56
CA VAL A 4 9.82 0.09 16.92
C VAL A 4 8.82 -0.71 16.08
N PHE A 5 7.66 -0.13 15.75
CA PHE A 5 6.71 -0.73 14.82
C PHE A 5 7.29 -0.88 13.42
N TYR A 6 7.92 0.17 12.86
CA TYR A 6 8.52 0.07 11.52
C TYR A 6 9.65 -0.96 11.46
N GLU A 7 10.41 -1.12 12.53
CA GLU A 7 11.47 -2.12 12.64
C GLU A 7 10.94 -3.54 12.86
N ASN A 8 9.75 -3.70 13.47
CA ASN A 8 9.20 -5.01 13.89
C ASN A 8 7.74 -5.22 13.45
N THR A 9 7.40 -4.78 12.25
CA THR A 9 6.01 -4.80 11.75
C THR A 9 5.41 -6.22 11.73
N ALA A 10 6.24 -7.27 11.59
CA ALA A 10 5.80 -8.67 11.65
C ALA A 10 5.30 -9.13 13.03
N ASN A 11 5.69 -8.43 14.10
CA ASN A 11 5.31 -8.73 15.49
C ASN A 11 4.02 -8.04 15.92
N HIS A 12 3.20 -7.56 14.98
CA HIS A 12 1.96 -6.88 15.29
C HIS A 12 0.77 -7.58 14.62
N ASN A 13 -0.34 -7.67 15.35
CA ASN A 13 -1.64 -8.06 14.81
C ASN A 13 -2.29 -6.83 14.17
N LEU A 14 -2.74 -7.00 12.93
CA LEU A 14 -3.37 -5.96 12.12
C LEU A 14 -4.85 -6.31 11.98
N GLU A 15 -5.70 -5.59 12.70
CA GLU A 15 -7.13 -5.57 12.44
C GLU A 15 -7.38 -4.50 11.37
N PHE A 16 -8.16 -4.83 10.33
CA PHE A 16 -8.52 -3.86 9.30
C PHE A 16 -10.01 -3.84 8.99
N SER A 17 -10.50 -2.67 8.59
CA SER A 17 -11.84 -2.48 8.05
C SER A 17 -11.79 -1.62 6.78
N VAL A 18 -12.72 -1.86 5.86
CA VAL A 18 -12.82 -1.14 4.58
C VAL A 18 -14.18 -0.49 4.47
N LYS A 19 -14.19 0.83 4.27
CA LYS A 19 -15.42 1.59 4.00
C LYS A 19 -15.40 2.08 2.56
N TRP A 20 -16.23 1.48 1.71
CA TRP A 20 -16.41 1.94 0.33
C TRP A 20 -17.43 3.06 0.23
N ASN A 21 -17.14 4.03 -0.64
CA ASN A 21 -18.17 4.93 -1.14
C ASN A 21 -19.14 4.12 -2.04
N PRO A 22 -20.47 4.12 -1.77
CA PRO A 22 -21.45 3.35 -2.54
C PRO A 22 -21.39 3.60 -4.05
N PHE A 23 -21.11 4.84 -4.47
CA PHE A 23 -21.00 5.21 -5.89
C PHE A 23 -19.81 4.55 -6.58
N PHE A 24 -18.77 4.18 -5.83
CA PHE A 24 -17.52 3.63 -6.36
C PHE A 24 -17.35 2.12 -6.07
N LYS A 25 -18.36 1.44 -5.50
CA LYS A 25 -18.29 -0.02 -5.24
C LYS A 25 -18.02 -0.83 -6.52
N PHE A 26 -18.56 -0.41 -7.66
CA PHE A 26 -18.30 -1.05 -8.95
C PHE A 26 -16.82 -0.95 -9.36
N PHE A 27 -16.10 0.12 -8.99
CA PHE A 27 -14.67 0.23 -9.24
C PHE A 27 -13.87 -0.82 -8.48
N GLY A 28 -14.27 -1.17 -7.25
CA GLY A 28 -13.65 -2.28 -6.52
C GLY A 28 -13.77 -3.62 -7.26
N ILE A 29 -14.92 -3.88 -7.87
CA ILE A 29 -15.14 -5.07 -8.70
C ILE A 29 -14.26 -5.03 -9.95
N LEU A 30 -14.14 -3.87 -10.61
CA LEU A 30 -13.32 -3.70 -11.80
C LEU A 30 -11.82 -3.87 -11.51
N ILE A 31 -11.32 -3.25 -10.44
CA ILE A 31 -9.94 -3.38 -9.98
C ILE A 31 -9.67 -4.84 -9.60
N ASN A 32 -10.53 -5.49 -8.81
CA ASN A 32 -10.34 -6.92 -8.55
C ASN A 32 -10.36 -7.74 -9.85
N LYS A 33 -11.21 -7.45 -10.82
CA LYS A 33 -11.19 -8.20 -12.10
C LYS A 33 -9.88 -8.00 -12.89
N LEU A 34 -9.32 -6.78 -12.87
CA LEU A 34 -8.08 -6.44 -13.58
C LEU A 34 -6.84 -7.00 -12.88
N PHE A 35 -6.83 -7.03 -11.55
CA PHE A 35 -5.65 -7.40 -10.76
C PHE A 35 -5.72 -8.85 -10.23
N SER A 36 -6.90 -9.39 -9.89
CA SER A 36 -7.09 -10.72 -9.27
C SER A 36 -6.85 -11.90 -10.21
N ASN A 37 -7.15 -11.79 -11.51
CA ASN A 37 -7.12 -12.96 -12.42
C ASN A 37 -5.72 -13.45 -12.83
N ARG A 38 -4.64 -12.74 -12.48
CA ARG A 38 -3.26 -13.22 -12.76
C ARG A 38 -2.28 -13.01 -11.62
N ILE A 39 -2.59 -12.13 -10.68
CA ILE A 39 -1.64 -11.64 -9.70
C ILE A 39 -2.39 -11.48 -8.38
N ASN A 40 -2.25 -12.46 -7.48
CA ASN A 40 -2.83 -12.46 -6.12
C ASN A 40 -2.21 -11.36 -5.22
N GLN A 41 -2.08 -10.12 -5.68
CA GLN A 41 -1.30 -9.07 -5.01
C GLN A 41 -2.13 -7.81 -4.72
N LEU A 42 -3.42 -7.81 -5.08
CA LEU A 42 -4.35 -6.72 -4.78
C LEU A 42 -5.81 -7.20 -4.78
N ASN A 43 -6.18 -8.07 -3.84
CA ASN A 43 -7.59 -8.42 -3.60
C ASN A 43 -8.17 -7.45 -2.58
N ILE A 44 -8.65 -6.29 -3.04
CA ILE A 44 -9.35 -5.37 -2.13
C ILE A 44 -10.71 -6.00 -1.81
N PRO A 45 -11.10 -6.20 -0.55
CA PRO A 45 -12.42 -6.69 -0.22
C PRO A 45 -13.48 -5.77 -0.85
N THR A 46 -14.31 -6.31 -1.74
CA THR A 46 -15.36 -5.55 -2.45
C THR A 46 -16.63 -5.38 -1.63
N LYS A 47 -16.77 -6.18 -0.56
CA LYS A 47 -17.78 -5.98 0.47
C LYS A 47 -17.19 -5.05 1.53
N ASN A 48 -18.03 -4.18 2.07
CA ASN A 48 -17.70 -3.54 3.34
C ASN A 48 -17.51 -4.68 4.34
N ILE A 49 -16.34 -4.73 4.97
CA ILE A 49 -16.11 -5.64 6.07
C ILE A 49 -16.45 -4.83 7.31
N ASP A 50 -17.65 -5.06 7.85
CA ASP A 50 -18.17 -4.36 9.01
C ASP A 50 -17.56 -4.91 10.32
N ASP A 51 -17.07 -6.16 10.29
CA ASP A 51 -16.32 -6.80 11.39
C ASP A 51 -14.80 -6.71 11.14
N SER A 52 -14.00 -6.51 12.19
CA SER A 52 -12.55 -6.48 12.06
C SER A 52 -12.00 -7.86 11.68
N GLU A 53 -11.55 -8.02 10.43
CA GLU A 53 -10.81 -9.22 10.01
C GLU A 53 -9.35 -9.10 10.43
N SER A 54 -8.80 -10.18 10.97
CA SER A 54 -7.38 -10.27 11.33
C SER A 54 -6.53 -10.54 10.09
N LEU A 55 -5.45 -9.78 9.95
CA LEU A 55 -4.46 -9.97 8.89
C LEU A 55 -3.22 -10.66 9.41
N LYS A 56 -2.81 -11.71 8.70
CA LYS A 56 -1.44 -12.19 8.76
C LYS A 56 -0.57 -11.21 7.96
N SER A 57 0.48 -10.68 8.58
CA SER A 57 1.42 -9.75 7.98
C SER A 57 2.84 -10.29 8.07
N GLU A 58 3.50 -10.41 6.93
CA GLU A 58 4.86 -10.93 6.80
C GLU A 58 5.73 -9.95 6.03
N ILE A 59 6.96 -9.75 6.50
CA ILE A 59 8.00 -9.03 5.78
C ILE A 59 8.93 -10.07 5.17
N ILE A 60 9.05 -10.09 3.85
CA ILE A 60 9.91 -11.04 3.13
C ILE A 60 11.03 -10.24 2.48
N ASN A 61 12.27 -10.50 2.87
CA ASN A 61 13.44 -9.85 2.27
C ASN A 61 14.05 -10.75 1.19
N LEU A 62 14.23 -10.21 -0.02
CA LEU A 62 15.05 -10.84 -1.06
C LEU A 62 16.47 -10.33 -0.92
N ILE A 63 17.38 -11.25 -0.62
CA ILE A 63 18.79 -10.96 -0.36
C ILE A 63 19.62 -11.35 -1.59
N ASP A 64 20.59 -10.53 -1.97
CA ASP A 64 21.59 -10.91 -2.97
C ASP A 64 22.52 -11.98 -2.37
N PRO A 65 22.60 -13.20 -2.96
CA PRO A 65 23.44 -14.26 -2.41
C PRO A 65 24.95 -13.96 -2.46
N LYS A 66 25.38 -12.98 -3.27
CA LYS A 66 26.79 -12.59 -3.41
C LYS A 66 27.19 -11.47 -2.46
N THR A 67 26.35 -10.46 -2.29
CA THR A 67 26.65 -9.29 -1.44
C THR A 67 26.02 -9.38 -0.04
N ASN A 68 25.08 -10.30 0.14
CA ASN A 68 24.25 -10.44 1.34
C ASN A 68 23.41 -9.18 1.67
N GLU A 69 23.23 -8.29 0.69
CA GLU A 69 22.43 -7.07 0.85
C GLU A 69 20.96 -7.34 0.53
N ILE A 70 20.07 -6.64 1.25
CA ILE A 70 18.64 -6.68 0.95
C ILE A 70 18.38 -5.92 -0.35
N LYS A 71 17.96 -6.65 -1.39
CA LYS A 71 17.59 -6.08 -2.69
C LYS A 71 16.15 -5.59 -2.73
N TYR A 72 15.24 -6.36 -2.14
CA TYR A 72 13.83 -6.03 -2.12
C TYR A 72 13.20 -6.45 -0.80
N THR A 73 12.30 -5.62 -0.29
CA THR A 73 11.47 -5.93 0.87
C THR A 73 10.03 -6.03 0.41
N PHE A 74 9.44 -7.20 0.55
CA PHE A 74 8.05 -7.45 0.24
C PHE A 74 7.25 -7.35 1.53
N TRP A 75 6.14 -6.63 1.48
CA TRP A 75 5.13 -6.69 2.51
C TRP A 75 3.99 -7.56 2.02
N PHE A 76 3.89 -8.75 2.60
CA PHE A 76 2.89 -9.74 2.28
C PHE A 76 1.79 -9.72 3.35
N ARG A 77 0.54 -9.60 2.91
CA ARG A 77 -0.63 -9.64 3.80
C ARG A 77 -1.70 -10.57 3.26
N SER A 78 -2.22 -11.43 4.12
CA SER A 78 -3.33 -12.34 3.84
C SER A 78 -4.39 -12.27 4.94
N ILE A 79 -5.65 -12.52 4.57
CA ILE A 79 -6.72 -12.74 5.55
C ILE A 79 -6.34 -13.99 6.35
N GLU A 80 -6.32 -13.89 7.68
CA GLU A 80 -5.92 -15.00 8.55
C GLU A 80 -6.89 -16.18 8.45
N SER A 81 -8.19 -15.91 8.39
CA SER A 81 -9.25 -16.93 8.33
C SER A 81 -9.29 -17.74 7.03
N SER A 82 -9.01 -17.10 5.88
CA SER A 82 -9.13 -17.73 4.56
C SER A 82 -7.80 -17.99 3.86
N GLY A 83 -6.70 -17.41 4.34
CA GLY A 83 -5.40 -17.40 3.66
C GLY A 83 -5.39 -16.58 2.36
N GLN A 84 -6.50 -15.91 2.02
CA GLN A 84 -6.59 -15.12 0.81
C GLN A 84 -5.62 -13.94 0.87
N VAL A 85 -4.69 -13.88 -0.09
CA VAL A 85 -3.74 -12.77 -0.19
C VAL A 85 -4.49 -11.49 -0.54
N ILE A 86 -4.32 -10.46 0.29
CA ILE A 86 -4.91 -9.13 0.09
C ILE A 86 -3.91 -8.26 -0.67
N TYR A 87 -2.67 -8.19 -0.18
CA TYR A 87 -1.62 -7.35 -0.78
C TYR A 87 -0.27 -8.05 -0.75
N SER A 88 0.48 -7.93 -1.85
CA SER A 88 1.90 -8.28 -1.89
C SER A 88 2.61 -7.23 -2.74
N GLY A 89 3.16 -6.22 -2.07
CA GLY A 89 3.86 -5.11 -2.71
C GLY A 89 5.35 -5.14 -2.37
N VAL A 90 6.19 -4.71 -3.31
CA VAL A 90 7.60 -4.43 -3.06
C VAL A 90 7.71 -3.01 -2.51
N TYR A 91 8.24 -2.87 -1.31
CA TYR A 91 8.45 -1.60 -0.65
C TYR A 91 9.93 -1.20 -0.69
N GLY A 92 10.18 0.09 -0.81
CA GLY A 92 11.50 0.66 -0.72
C GLY A 92 11.46 2.17 -0.71
N ILE A 93 12.63 2.79 -0.90
CA ILE A 93 12.77 4.23 -1.03
C ILE A 93 13.19 4.59 -2.46
N CYS A 94 12.85 5.80 -2.90
CA CYS A 94 13.36 6.39 -4.13
C CYS A 94 13.50 7.90 -4.00
N ASN A 95 14.31 8.51 -4.87
CA ASN A 95 14.39 9.96 -4.97
C ASN A 95 13.56 10.43 -6.16
N LEU A 96 12.68 11.40 -5.94
CA LEU A 96 11.97 12.09 -7.00
C LEU A 96 12.92 13.04 -7.75
N PRO A 97 12.61 13.42 -9.00
CA PRO A 97 13.33 14.48 -9.72
C PRO A 97 13.48 15.79 -8.94
N SER A 98 12.55 16.09 -8.03
CA SER A 98 12.64 17.24 -7.12
C SER A 98 13.72 17.12 -6.04
N GLY A 99 14.41 15.98 -5.94
CA GLY A 99 15.39 15.67 -4.90
C GLY A 99 14.78 15.12 -3.61
N LYS A 100 13.45 15.08 -3.47
CA LYS A 100 12.77 14.54 -2.28
C LYS A 100 12.86 13.02 -2.26
N THR A 101 13.19 12.45 -1.10
CA THR A 101 13.09 11.00 -0.86
C THR A 101 11.64 10.63 -0.57
N CYS A 102 11.16 9.56 -1.20
CA CYS A 102 9.80 9.07 -1.08
C CYS A 102 9.78 7.58 -0.78
N VAL A 103 8.69 7.14 -0.16
CA VAL A 103 8.36 5.73 -0.01
C VAL A 103 7.78 5.25 -1.33
N LYS A 104 8.27 4.11 -1.82
CA LYS A 104 7.86 3.49 -3.07
C LYS A 104 7.21 2.15 -2.77
N ALA A 105 6.00 1.95 -3.27
CA ALA A 105 5.32 0.65 -3.31
C ALA A 105 5.13 0.23 -4.77
N VAL A 106 5.62 -0.95 -5.14
CA VAL A 106 5.52 -1.49 -6.49
C VAL A 106 4.69 -2.77 -6.49
N PHE A 107 3.68 -2.80 -7.35
CA PHE A 107 2.77 -3.91 -7.57
C PHE A 107 3.01 -4.46 -8.98
N PRO A 108 3.64 -5.64 -9.12
CA PRO A 108 3.81 -6.31 -10.40
C PRO A 108 2.52 -6.44 -11.20
N LEU A 109 2.61 -6.24 -12.52
CA LEU A 109 1.53 -6.43 -13.49
C LEU A 109 1.99 -7.38 -14.61
N PRO A 110 1.07 -8.06 -15.32
CA PRO A 110 1.45 -8.75 -16.54
C PRO A 110 2.05 -7.73 -17.52
N ASN A 111 3.32 -7.90 -17.86
CA ASN A 111 4.10 -6.98 -18.70
C ASN A 111 4.39 -5.60 -18.10
N GLY A 112 4.43 -5.45 -16.78
CA GLY A 112 4.70 -4.14 -16.20
C GLY A 112 4.61 -4.07 -14.68
N ASN A 113 4.30 -2.88 -14.17
CA ASN A 113 3.92 -2.67 -12.78
C ASN A 113 3.05 -1.43 -12.61
N ALA A 114 2.28 -1.43 -11.52
CA ALA A 114 1.74 -0.23 -10.92
C ALA A 114 2.68 0.20 -9.78
N THR A 115 3.04 1.48 -9.74
CA THR A 115 3.93 2.04 -8.72
C THR A 115 3.23 3.20 -8.03
N VAL A 116 3.24 3.20 -6.70
CA VAL A 116 2.78 4.31 -5.87
C VAL A 116 4.00 4.93 -5.20
N LEU A 117 4.22 6.20 -5.47
CA LEU A 117 5.25 7.02 -4.83
C LEU A 117 4.57 7.92 -3.80
N MET A 118 5.00 7.85 -2.54
CA MET A 118 4.41 8.60 -1.44
C MET A 118 5.46 9.49 -0.79
N ASN A 119 5.16 10.78 -0.71
CA ASN A 119 5.99 11.76 -0.03
C ASN A 119 5.72 11.69 1.49
N PRO A 120 6.73 11.38 2.32
CA PRO A 120 6.58 11.38 3.76
C PRO A 120 6.56 12.81 4.33
N SER A 121 5.76 13.01 5.37
CA SER A 121 5.72 14.25 6.17
C SER A 121 5.23 13.95 7.58
N VAL A 122 5.45 14.89 8.50
CA VAL A 122 5.00 14.77 9.90
C VAL A 122 3.78 15.68 10.10
N GLY A 123 2.70 15.13 10.64
CA GLY A 123 1.48 15.84 10.99
C GLY A 123 1.62 16.67 12.27
N GLU A 124 0.61 17.50 12.55
CA GLU A 124 0.64 18.43 13.68
C GLU A 124 0.71 17.72 15.05
N LYS A 125 0.20 16.49 15.16
CA LYS A 125 0.25 15.69 16.38
C LYS A 125 1.39 14.66 16.36
N GLY A 126 2.32 14.78 15.42
CA GLY A 126 3.44 13.86 15.25
C GLY A 126 3.11 12.61 14.42
N GLU A 127 1.98 12.60 13.70
CA GLU A 127 1.61 11.49 12.82
C GLU A 127 2.57 11.36 11.64
N LEU A 128 2.85 10.14 11.17
CA LEU A 128 3.48 9.96 9.87
C LEU A 128 2.41 10.05 8.77
N ILE A 129 2.60 10.94 7.81
CA ILE A 129 1.73 11.11 6.65
C ILE A 129 2.51 10.70 5.41
N LEU A 130 1.99 9.71 4.68
CA LEU A 130 2.46 9.32 3.36
C LEU A 130 1.42 9.79 2.34
N ASP A 131 1.81 10.71 1.47
CA ASP A 131 0.89 11.37 0.53
C ASP A 131 1.37 11.21 -0.93
N SER A 132 0.48 10.73 -1.80
CA SER A 132 0.72 10.49 -3.22
C SER A 132 -0.12 11.42 -4.12
N SER A 133 -0.49 12.60 -3.63
CA SER A 133 -1.33 13.58 -4.35
C SER A 133 -0.58 14.56 -5.26
N GLY A 134 0.55 14.15 -5.83
CA GLY A 134 1.29 14.96 -6.80
C GLY A 134 0.47 15.34 -8.02
N LYS A 135 0.93 16.37 -8.74
CA LYS A 135 0.14 17.02 -9.78
C LYS A 135 0.62 16.68 -11.19
N GLN A 136 1.89 16.35 -11.34
CA GLN A 136 2.50 16.08 -12.63
C GLN A 136 3.44 14.88 -12.61
N PHE A 137 3.79 14.40 -13.80
CA PHE A 137 4.79 13.35 -13.95
C PHE A 137 6.11 13.77 -13.28
N GLY A 138 6.68 12.86 -12.50
CA GLY A 138 7.84 13.12 -11.64
C GLY A 138 7.50 13.45 -10.19
N ASP A 139 6.24 13.77 -9.87
CA ASP A 139 5.83 13.95 -8.48
C ASP A 139 5.55 12.61 -7.77
N ALA A 140 5.34 12.66 -6.45
CA ALA A 140 4.71 11.56 -5.73
C ALA A 140 3.31 11.27 -6.32
N GLY A 141 2.95 10.01 -6.50
CA GLY A 141 1.66 9.62 -7.05
C GLY A 141 1.65 8.25 -7.67
N PHE A 142 0.60 7.98 -8.45
CA PHE A 142 0.35 6.68 -9.04
C PHE A 142 0.84 6.62 -10.48
N TYR A 143 1.62 5.59 -10.79
CA TYR A 143 2.23 5.36 -12.09
C TYR A 143 1.94 3.96 -12.61
N PHE A 144 1.69 3.84 -13.90
CA PHE A 144 1.84 2.58 -14.62
C PHE A 144 3.13 2.60 -15.43
N LEU A 145 3.87 1.50 -15.38
CA LEU A 145 4.92 1.18 -16.35
C LEU A 145 4.51 -0.10 -17.06
N LEU A 146 4.25 -0.03 -18.36
CA LEU A 146 3.76 -1.15 -19.16
C LEU A 146 4.70 -1.39 -20.34
N LYS A 147 4.87 -2.66 -20.71
CA LYS A 147 5.57 -3.09 -21.91
C LYS A 147 4.53 -3.53 -22.94
N ASP A 148 4.60 -2.97 -24.13
CA ASP A 148 3.68 -3.32 -25.22
C ASP A 148 4.11 -4.59 -25.97
N SER A 149 3.33 -4.99 -26.98
CA SER A 149 3.60 -6.19 -27.79
C SER A 149 4.84 -6.08 -28.69
N LYS A 150 5.33 -4.86 -28.95
CA LYS A 150 6.57 -4.59 -29.69
C LYS A 150 7.79 -4.57 -28.76
N GLY A 151 7.56 -4.56 -27.45
CA GLY A 151 8.57 -4.54 -26.42
C GLY A 151 8.97 -3.14 -25.96
N GLU A 152 8.27 -2.10 -26.38
CA GLU A 152 8.50 -0.72 -25.95
C GLU A 152 7.87 -0.47 -24.57
N TYR A 153 8.53 0.37 -23.76
CA TYR A 153 8.07 0.72 -22.42
C TYR A 153 7.32 2.05 -22.42
N TRP A 154 6.13 2.02 -21.84
CA TRP A 154 5.22 3.15 -21.70
C TRP A 154 5.03 3.46 -20.23
N SER A 155 5.17 4.73 -19.87
CA SER A 155 4.89 5.21 -18.52
C SER A 155 3.72 6.17 -18.52
N GLN A 156 2.83 6.03 -17.55
CA GLN A 156 1.67 6.90 -17.41
C GLN A 156 1.47 7.30 -15.95
N PHE A 157 1.38 8.60 -15.72
CA PHE A 157 1.02 9.18 -14.43
C PHE A 157 -0.49 9.38 -14.32
N ILE A 158 -1.09 8.93 -13.22
CA ILE A 158 -2.54 9.00 -12.97
C ILE A 158 -2.83 10.04 -11.89
N SER A 159 -2.83 11.32 -12.26
CA SER A 159 -3.01 12.46 -11.34
C SER A 159 -4.36 12.49 -10.60
N SER A 160 -5.36 11.82 -11.15
CA SER A 160 -6.70 11.72 -10.57
C SER A 160 -6.78 10.73 -9.41
N PHE A 161 -5.91 9.72 -9.39
CA PHE A 161 -5.91 8.67 -8.36
C PHE A 161 -4.87 9.00 -7.30
N ARG A 162 -5.31 9.18 -6.07
CA ARG A 162 -4.45 9.63 -4.97
C ARG A 162 -4.69 8.76 -3.76
N ASP A 163 -3.60 8.40 -3.11
CA ASP A 163 -3.54 7.70 -1.84
C ASP A 163 -2.93 8.61 -0.77
N LYS A 164 -3.55 8.60 0.41
CA LYS A 164 -3.04 9.26 1.60
C LYS A 164 -3.16 8.30 2.78
N LEU A 165 -2.03 7.95 3.37
CA LEU A 165 -1.94 7.12 4.57
C LEU A 165 -1.46 8.00 5.73
N ILE A 166 -2.22 8.01 6.82
CA ILE A 166 -1.90 8.71 8.06
C ILE A 166 -1.73 7.64 9.14
N ILE A 167 -0.56 7.60 9.79
CA ILE A 167 -0.26 6.69 10.90
C ILE A 167 -0.02 7.51 12.16
N GLY A 168 -0.82 7.26 13.19
CA GLY A 168 -0.67 7.86 14.51
C GLY A 168 -0.55 6.80 15.60
N SER A 169 -0.28 7.25 16.82
CA SER A 169 -0.28 6.41 18.01
C SER A 169 -1.02 7.10 19.14
N GLU A 170 -1.86 6.35 19.86
CA GLU A 170 -2.61 6.83 21.03
C GLU A 170 -2.71 5.69 22.05
N ASN A 171 -2.36 5.94 23.32
CA ASN A 171 -2.44 4.98 24.44
C ASN A 171 -1.86 3.59 24.10
N ASP A 172 -0.61 3.56 23.62
CA ASP A 172 0.13 2.35 23.21
C ASP A 172 -0.47 1.55 22.04
N LEU A 173 -1.50 2.08 21.38
CA LEU A 173 -2.09 1.54 20.17
C LEU A 173 -1.66 2.35 18.95
N ILE A 174 -1.33 1.67 17.85
CA ILE A 174 -1.03 2.31 16.58
C ILE A 174 -2.28 2.25 15.71
N PHE A 175 -2.66 3.41 15.16
CA PHE A 175 -3.78 3.53 14.26
C PHE A 175 -3.28 4.02 12.91
N ALA A 176 -3.85 3.49 11.85
CA ALA A 176 -3.63 4.04 10.53
C ALA A 176 -4.95 4.22 9.77
N GLU A 177 -5.10 5.36 9.12
CA GLU A 177 -6.18 5.62 8.17
C GLU A 177 -5.56 5.80 6.79
N GLN A 178 -6.00 5.00 5.83
CA GLN A 178 -5.61 5.14 4.43
C GLN A 178 -6.83 5.54 3.61
N THR A 179 -6.76 6.66 2.92
CA THR A 179 -7.84 7.18 2.09
C THR A 179 -7.41 7.19 0.63
N LEU A 180 -8.18 6.50 -0.21
CA LEU A 180 -8.04 6.56 -1.66
C LEU A 180 -9.08 7.51 -2.24
N THR A 181 -8.62 8.38 -3.14
CA THR A 181 -9.47 9.32 -3.87
C THR A 181 -9.27 9.19 -5.37
N LEU A 182 -10.35 9.39 -6.12
CA LEU A 182 -10.35 9.47 -7.57
C LEU A 182 -11.08 10.75 -7.98
N TRP A 183 -10.43 11.61 -8.77
CA TRP A 183 -10.94 12.95 -9.12
C TRP A 183 -11.33 13.77 -7.87
N ASN A 184 -10.53 13.68 -6.81
CA ASN A 184 -10.75 14.28 -5.49
C ASN A 184 -12.01 13.78 -4.75
N LEU A 185 -12.71 12.77 -5.25
CA LEU A 185 -13.81 12.11 -4.56
C LEU A 185 -13.28 10.92 -3.77
N LYS A 186 -13.69 10.79 -2.51
CA LYS A 186 -13.33 9.65 -1.67
C LYS A 186 -13.93 8.37 -2.27
N VAL A 187 -13.06 7.44 -2.67
CA VAL A 187 -13.43 6.13 -3.22
C VAL A 187 -13.62 5.15 -2.09
N LEU A 188 -12.65 5.09 -1.18
CA LEU A 188 -12.68 4.24 0.00
C LEU A 188 -11.76 4.77 1.09
N THR A 189 -11.99 4.28 2.30
CA THR A 189 -11.08 4.45 3.44
C THR A 189 -10.82 3.09 4.09
N PHE A 190 -9.55 2.76 4.28
CA PHE A 190 -9.10 1.69 5.15
C PHE A 190 -8.82 2.25 6.54
N ASN A 191 -9.26 1.53 7.57
CA ASN A 191 -8.85 1.81 8.95
C ASN A 191 -8.13 0.58 9.49
N TYR A 192 -6.96 0.81 10.06
CA TYR A 192 -6.13 -0.21 10.67
C TYR A 192 -6.01 0.06 12.17
N LYS A 193 -6.17 -0.99 12.96
CA LYS A 193 -5.75 -1.02 14.35
C LYS A 193 -4.60 -2.01 14.45
N ILE A 194 -3.49 -1.54 14.99
CA ILE A 194 -2.24 -2.28 15.04
C ILE A 194 -1.90 -2.48 16.52
N LYS A 195 -1.90 -3.73 16.95
CA LYS A 195 -1.54 -4.15 18.31
C LYS A 195 -0.26 -4.97 18.27
N LEU A 196 0.61 -4.82 19.25
CA LEU A 196 1.71 -5.78 19.45
C LEU A 196 1.12 -7.19 19.63
N LYS A 197 1.75 -8.19 19.02
CA LYS A 197 1.45 -9.60 19.31
C LYS A 197 1.86 -9.88 20.74
N ASP A 198 0.97 -10.49 21.51
CA ASP A 198 1.33 -11.03 22.81
C ASP A 198 2.40 -12.10 22.61
N ILE A 199 3.56 -11.90 23.24
CA ILE A 199 4.60 -12.93 23.32
C ILE A 199 4.12 -13.92 24.39
N ILE A 200 3.67 -15.10 23.96
CA ILE A 200 3.46 -16.26 24.83
C ILE A 200 4.82 -16.92 25.08
#